data_AF-A0A925ICW4-F1
#
_entry.id   AF-A0A925ICW4-F1
#
_cell.length_a   1.000
_cell.length_b   1.000
_cell.length_c   1.000
_cell.angle_alpha   90.00
_cell.angle_beta   90.00
_cell.angle_gamma   90.00
#
_symmetry.space_group_name_H-M   'P 1'
#
loop_
_entity.id
_entity.type
_entity.pdbx_description
1 polymer ?
#
loop_
_entity_poly.entity_id
_entity_poly.type
_entity_poly.pdbx_seq_one_letter_code
_entity_poly.pdbx_strand_id
1 'polypeptide(L)'
;MNLQTRINLMVRLGEYMISNLPAWEEIKQKAYHHNGWFTPAFIGEACRKIATHFLDAASLQEWAGHYNVHDGNTSKNVGIVMAGNIPLVGFHDFLCIFIYGHRQTIKLSTKDNILLNHLVEKLIEFDNRVSAYISFEEMLKGCDAYIATGSNNSS
;
A
#
# COMPACT_ATOMS: atom_id res chain seq x y z
N MET A 1 11.96 11.63 4.52
CA MET A 1 10.64 11.93 5.12
C MET A 1 10.64 11.38 6.54
N ASN A 2 10.20 12.16 7.53
CA ASN A 2 10.20 11.72 8.94
C ASN A 2 9.01 10.80 9.27
N LEU A 3 9.07 10.06 10.38
CA LEU A 3 8.06 9.06 10.76
C LEU A 3 6.67 9.67 10.91
N GLN A 4 6.56 10.81 11.59
CA GLN A 4 5.26 11.46 11.79
C GLN A 4 4.60 11.83 10.45
N THR A 5 5.37 12.27 9.46
CA THR A 5 4.85 12.56 8.12
C THR A 5 4.35 11.29 7.44
N ARG A 6 5.10 10.18 7.56
CA ARG A 6 4.70 8.87 6.99
C ARG A 6 3.38 8.38 7.61
N ILE A 7 3.23 8.50 8.94
CA ILE A 7 1.98 8.20 9.65
C ILE A 7 0.83 9.08 9.16
N ASN A 8 1.01 10.40 9.12
CA ASN A 8 -0.04 11.33 8.69
C ASN A 8 -0.51 11.04 7.25
N LEU A 9 0.40 10.66 6.35
CA LEU A 9 0.05 10.27 4.98
C LEU A 9 -0.79 8.99 4.95
N MET A 10 -0.47 8.00 5.78
CA MET A 10 -1.23 6.75 5.88
C MET A 10 -2.64 7.00 6.44
N VAL A 11 -2.77 7.84 7.47
CA VAL A 11 -4.08 8.24 8.02
C VAL A 11 -4.92 8.93 6.95
N ARG A 12 -4.35 9.92 6.25
CA ARG A 12 -5.04 10.63 5.16
C ARG A 12 -5.42 9.70 4.00
N LEU A 13 -4.60 8.70 3.70
CA LEU A 13 -4.93 7.67 2.71
C LEU A 13 -6.13 6.83 3.18
N GLY A 14 -6.17 6.46 4.46
CA GLY A 14 -7.31 5.75 5.07
C GLY A 14 -8.61 6.53 4.93
N GLU A 15 -8.59 7.84 5.22
CA GLU A 15 -9.74 8.73 5.01
C GLU A 15 -10.20 8.76 3.55
N TYR A 16 -9.25 8.81 2.61
CA TYR A 16 -9.55 8.75 1.18
C TYR A 16 -10.20 7.41 0.78
N MET A 17 -9.68 6.29 1.29
CA MET A 17 -10.16 4.93 0.99
C MET A 17 -11.60 4.68 1.43
N ILE A 18 -12.08 5.38 2.45
CA ILE A 18 -13.47 5.28 2.96
C ILE A 18 -14.37 6.44 2.51
N SER A 19 -13.85 7.36 1.71
CA SER A 19 -14.63 8.48 1.18
C SER A 19 -15.59 8.05 0.08
N ASN A 20 -16.64 8.85 -0.12
CA ASN A 20 -17.58 8.70 -1.25
C ASN A 20 -17.20 9.61 -2.43
N LEU A 21 -15.91 9.89 -2.62
CA LEU A 21 -15.45 10.76 -3.70
C LEU A 21 -15.70 10.09 -5.06
N PRO A 22 -16.26 10.80 -6.06
CA PRO A 22 -16.54 10.21 -7.38
C PRO A 22 -15.31 9.59 -8.04
N ALA A 23 -14.15 10.23 -7.90
CA ALA A 23 -12.89 9.71 -8.43
C ALA A 23 -12.50 8.37 -7.80
N TRP A 24 -12.80 8.14 -6.52
CA TRP A 24 -12.52 6.84 -5.88
C TRP A 24 -13.50 5.76 -6.32
N GLU A 25 -14.79 6.11 -6.44
CA GLU A 25 -15.80 5.20 -6.98
C GLU A 25 -15.46 4.72 -8.39
N GLU A 26 -15.00 5.62 -9.26
CA GLU A 26 -14.58 5.26 -10.61
C GLU A 26 -13.45 4.22 -10.61
N ILE A 27 -12.49 4.36 -9.71
CA ILE A 27 -11.36 3.42 -9.59
C ILE A 27 -11.83 2.05 -9.09
N LYS A 28 -12.77 2.01 -8.14
CA LYS A 28 -13.39 0.75 -7.71
C LYS A 28 -14.12 0.05 -8.87
N GLN A 29 -14.82 0.80 -9.71
CA GLN A 29 -15.46 0.24 -10.91
C GLN A 29 -14.44 -0.27 -11.94
N LYS A 30 -13.34 0.47 -12.17
CA LYS A 30 -12.24 0.02 -13.04
C LYS A 30 -11.62 -1.29 -12.54
N ALA A 31 -11.36 -1.39 -11.24
CA ALA A 31 -10.84 -2.61 -10.62
C ALA A 31 -11.82 -3.79 -10.77
N TYR A 32 -13.13 -3.56 -10.61
CA TYR A 32 -14.15 -4.57 -10.82
C TYR A 32 -14.22 -5.05 -12.28
N HIS A 33 -14.19 -4.13 -13.26
CA HIS A 33 -14.18 -4.50 -14.68
C HIS A 33 -12.94 -5.32 -15.07
N HIS A 34 -11.80 -5.03 -14.44
CA HIS A 34 -10.56 -5.76 -14.66
C HIS A 34 -10.55 -7.14 -13.98
N ASN A 35 -11.13 -7.23 -12.79
CA ASN A 35 -11.27 -8.47 -12.03
C ASN A 35 -12.67 -8.57 -11.41
N GLY A 36 -13.57 -9.32 -12.05
CA GLY A 36 -14.98 -9.43 -11.65
C GLY A 36 -15.21 -9.99 -10.24
N TRP A 37 -14.20 -10.60 -9.61
CA TRP A 37 -14.27 -10.99 -8.20
C TRP A 37 -14.20 -9.79 -7.25
N PHE A 38 -13.59 -8.69 -7.68
CA PHE A 38 -13.41 -7.46 -6.91
C PHE A 38 -14.64 -6.58 -7.03
N THR A 39 -15.79 -7.07 -6.57
CA THR A 39 -17.01 -6.26 -6.56
C THR A 39 -16.79 -4.96 -5.77
N PRO A 40 -17.46 -3.85 -6.12
CA PRO A 40 -17.31 -2.58 -5.38
C PRO A 40 -17.58 -2.73 -3.88
N ALA A 41 -18.51 -3.62 -3.49
CA ALA A 41 -18.77 -3.95 -2.09
C ALA A 41 -17.58 -4.66 -1.42
N PHE A 42 -16.95 -5.62 -2.12
CA PHE A 42 -15.76 -6.31 -1.59
C PHE A 42 -14.56 -5.37 -1.45
N ILE A 43 -14.31 -4.52 -2.47
CA ILE A 43 -13.27 -3.50 -2.41
C ILE A 43 -13.55 -2.54 -1.25
N GLY A 44 -14.79 -2.05 -1.14
CA GLY A 44 -15.21 -1.15 -0.07
C GLY A 44 -14.98 -1.74 1.31
N GLU A 45 -15.33 -3.01 1.52
CA GLU A 45 -15.12 -3.68 2.80
C GLU A 45 -13.63 -3.90 3.11
N ALA A 46 -12.81 -4.28 2.13
CA ALA A 46 -11.37 -4.38 2.30
C ALA A 46 -10.76 -3.02 2.68
N CYS A 47 -11.15 -1.96 1.98
CA CYS A 47 -10.68 -0.59 2.23
C CYS A 47 -11.09 -0.08 3.60
N ARG A 48 -12.35 -0.31 4.00
CA ARG A 48 -12.86 0.03 5.32
C ARG A 48 -12.04 -0.67 6.40
N LYS A 49 -11.80 -1.97 6.27
CA LYS A 49 -10.99 -2.73 7.23
C LYS A 49 -9.55 -2.21 7.32
N ILE A 50 -8.91 -1.95 6.18
CA ILE A 50 -7.56 -1.37 6.15
C ILE A 50 -7.54 -0.03 6.88
N ALA A 51 -8.45 0.89 6.52
CA ALA A 51 -8.51 2.22 7.12
C ALA A 51 -8.74 2.16 8.63
N THR A 52 -9.71 1.35 9.10
CA THR A 52 -10.08 1.34 10.52
C THR A 52 -9.16 0.50 11.40
N HIS A 53 -8.47 -0.50 10.86
CA HIS A 53 -7.60 -1.38 11.65
C HIS A 53 -6.11 -1.06 11.51
N PHE A 54 -5.67 -0.48 10.39
CA PHE A 54 -4.25 -0.23 10.14
C PHE A 54 -3.88 1.24 10.05
N LEU A 55 -4.82 2.13 9.68
CA LEU A 55 -4.53 3.53 9.35
C LEU A 55 -5.08 4.52 10.37
N ASP A 56 -5.38 4.05 11.58
CA ASP A 56 -5.66 4.91 12.72
C ASP A 56 -4.36 5.50 13.29
N ALA A 57 -4.38 6.80 13.61
CA ALA A 57 -3.19 7.54 14.01
C ALA A 57 -2.59 7.03 15.32
N ALA A 58 -3.43 6.78 16.33
CA ALA A 58 -2.98 6.31 17.63
C ALA A 58 -2.41 4.88 17.53
N SER A 59 -3.11 4.02 16.79
CA SER A 59 -2.68 2.64 16.53
C SER A 59 -1.35 2.58 15.79
N LEU A 60 -1.15 3.42 14.78
CA LEU A 60 0.12 3.51 14.04
C LEU A 60 1.26 4.03 14.92
N GLN A 61 1.01 5.03 15.76
CA GLN A 61 2.02 5.58 16.67
C GLN A 61 2.45 4.55 17.72
N GLU A 62 1.48 3.86 18.33
CA GLU A 62 1.75 2.80 19.30
C GLU A 62 2.51 1.64 18.66
N TRP A 63 2.06 1.17 17.50
CA TRP A 63 2.70 0.08 16.78
C TRP A 63 4.13 0.44 16.34
N ALA A 64 4.34 1.63 15.77
CA ALA A 64 5.68 2.11 15.40
C ALA A 64 6.60 2.25 16.63
N GLY A 65 6.06 2.71 17.76
CA GLY A 65 6.78 2.80 19.03
C GLY A 65 7.21 1.44 19.57
N HIS A 66 6.32 0.43 19.52
CA HIS A 66 6.61 -0.94 19.97
C HIS A 66 7.80 -1.56 19.22
N TYR A 67 7.92 -1.30 17.92
CA TYR A 67 9.05 -1.76 17.11
C TYR A 67 10.25 -0.81 17.11
N ASN A 68 10.24 0.23 17.95
CA ASN A 68 11.26 1.28 18.01
C ASN A 68 11.58 1.89 16.64
N VAL A 69 10.57 2.12 15.81
CA VAL A 69 10.76 2.80 14.52
C VAL A 69 11.14 4.25 14.80
N HIS A 70 12.27 4.69 14.28
CA HIS A 70 12.78 6.05 14.44
C HIS A 70 13.35 6.58 13.12
N ASP A 71 13.51 7.90 13.06
CA ASP A 71 14.14 8.54 11.92
C ASP A 71 15.65 8.30 11.91
N GLY A 72 16.25 8.35 10.72
CA GLY A 72 17.69 8.15 10.53
C GLY A 72 18.11 6.69 10.34
N ASN A 73 17.16 5.74 10.30
CA ASN A 73 17.44 4.37 9.89
C ASN A 73 18.04 4.31 8.48
N THR A 74 19.03 3.44 8.28
CA THR A 74 19.56 3.15 6.94
C THR A 74 18.46 2.57 6.08
N SER A 75 18.05 3.32 5.05
CA SER A 75 17.02 2.89 4.12
C SER A 75 17.52 1.74 3.26
N LYS A 76 16.74 0.67 3.17
CA LYS A 76 16.88 -0.42 2.20
C LYS A 76 15.88 -0.26 1.07
N ASN A 77 16.15 -0.87 -0.08
CA ASN A 77 15.17 -1.11 -1.12
C ASN A 77 14.60 -2.54 -0.99
N VAL A 78 13.31 -2.66 -0.72
CA VAL A 78 12.63 -3.94 -0.51
C VAL A 78 11.79 -4.28 -1.73
N GLY A 79 12.07 -5.43 -2.35
CA GLY A 79 11.27 -5.97 -3.44
C GLY A 79 10.03 -6.66 -2.91
N ILE A 80 8.84 -6.37 -3.44
CA ILE A 80 7.59 -7.03 -3.03
C ILE A 80 6.91 -7.65 -4.24
N VAL A 81 6.65 -8.95 -4.20
CA VAL A 81 5.71 -9.61 -5.13
C VAL A 81 4.37 -9.72 -4.42
N MET A 82 3.36 -9.01 -4.92
CA MET A 82 2.03 -9.00 -4.34
C MET A 82 1.10 -10.00 -5.02
N ALA A 83 0.38 -10.78 -4.22
CA ALA A 83 -0.75 -11.55 -4.69
C ALA A 83 -1.92 -10.64 -5.12
N GLY A 84 -2.88 -11.19 -5.86
CA GLY A 84 -4.07 -10.47 -6.35
C GLY A 84 -5.36 -11.29 -6.22
N ASN A 85 -5.41 -12.20 -5.25
CA ASN A 85 -6.58 -13.04 -4.99
C ASN A 85 -7.66 -12.32 -4.15
N ILE A 86 -7.29 -11.31 -3.37
CA ILE A 86 -8.23 -10.40 -2.68
C ILE A 86 -7.75 -8.94 -2.83
N PRO A 87 -8.66 -7.95 -2.80
CA PRO A 87 -8.30 -6.54 -2.96
C PRO A 87 -7.29 -6.10 -1.93
N LEU A 88 -6.19 -5.49 -2.39
CA LEU A 88 -5.16 -4.88 -1.55
C LEU A 88 -4.53 -5.87 -0.55
N VAL A 89 -4.41 -7.16 -0.90
CA VAL A 89 -3.83 -8.18 -0.01
C VAL A 89 -2.41 -7.84 0.45
N GLY A 90 -1.60 -7.24 -0.43
CA GLY A 90 -0.24 -6.82 -0.14
C GLY A 90 -0.13 -5.50 0.63
N PHE A 91 -1.24 -4.89 1.03
CA PHE A 91 -1.23 -3.56 1.66
C PHE A 91 -0.49 -3.54 2.99
N HIS A 92 -0.55 -4.63 3.77
CA HIS A 92 0.16 -4.70 5.04
C HIS A 92 1.68 -4.60 4.85
N ASP A 93 2.25 -5.34 3.88
CA ASP A 93 3.69 -5.28 3.60
C ASP A 93 4.09 -3.89 3.09
N PHE A 94 3.27 -3.32 2.20
CA PHE A 94 3.41 -1.94 1.72
C PHE A 94 3.46 -0.93 2.88
N LEU A 95 2.52 -1.04 3.81
CA LEU A 95 2.42 -0.18 4.99
C LEU A 95 3.66 -0.31 5.87
N CYS A 96 4.08 -1.55 6.16
CA CYS A 96 5.23 -1.81 7.01
C CYS A 96 6.51 -1.18 6.46
N ILE A 97 6.78 -1.40 5.18
CA ILE A 97 7.97 -0.89 4.52
C ILE A 97 7.96 0.63 4.48
N PHE A 98 6.82 1.23 4.15
CA PHE A 98 6.67 2.68 4.12
C PHE A 98 6.83 3.30 5.52
N ILE A 99 6.16 2.78 6.55
CA ILE A 99 6.26 3.30 7.92
C ILE A 99 7.69 3.20 8.45
N TYR A 100 8.40 2.11 8.17
CA TYR A 100 9.81 1.97 8.58
C TYR A 100 10.74 2.97 7.86
N GLY A 101 10.30 3.56 6.75
CA GLY A 101 11.07 4.54 5.97
C GLY A 101 11.99 3.90 4.94
N HIS A 102 11.71 2.66 4.54
CA HIS A 102 12.40 1.97 3.46
C HIS A 102 11.80 2.32 2.09
N ARG A 103 12.59 2.12 1.04
CA ARG A 103 12.09 2.12 -0.34
C ARG A 103 11.48 0.77 -0.67
N GLN A 104 10.51 0.77 -1.57
CA GLN A 104 9.88 -0.44 -2.08
C GLN A 104 9.84 -0.43 -3.60
N THR A 105 10.19 -1.57 -4.18
CA THR A 105 10.00 -1.89 -5.60
C THR A 105 8.96 -3.01 -5.67
N ILE A 106 7.80 -2.71 -6.23
CA ILE A 106 6.61 -3.57 -6.12
C ILE A 106 6.29 -4.17 -7.48
N LYS A 107 6.18 -5.49 -7.53
CA LYS A 107 5.55 -6.22 -8.62
C LYS A 107 4.12 -6.55 -8.22
N LEU A 108 3.17 -5.82 -8.81
CA LEU A 108 1.75 -6.06 -8.59
C LEU A 108 1.30 -7.35 -9.30
N SER A 109 0.29 -8.00 -8.74
CA SER A 109 -0.44 -9.02 -9.47
C SER A 109 -1.17 -8.37 -10.64
N THR A 110 -1.16 -9.02 -11.80
CA THR A 110 -2.01 -8.59 -12.92
C THR A 110 -3.50 -8.64 -12.59
N LYS A 111 -3.93 -9.32 -11.50
CA LYS A 111 -5.33 -9.34 -11.04
C LYS A 111 -5.70 -8.20 -10.08
N ASP A 112 -4.71 -7.52 -9.53
CA ASP A 112 -4.87 -6.39 -8.59
C ASP A 112 -3.77 -5.34 -8.82
N ASN A 113 -3.80 -4.73 -9.99
CA ASN A 113 -2.86 -3.69 -10.37
C ASN A 113 -3.49 -2.30 -10.49
N ILE A 114 -4.79 -2.15 -10.19
CA ILE A 114 -5.49 -0.86 -10.33
C ILE A 114 -5.54 -0.12 -8.99
N LEU A 115 -5.91 -0.82 -7.91
CA LEU A 115 -6.21 -0.17 -6.63
C LEU A 115 -4.94 0.44 -6.01
N LEU A 116 -3.87 -0.35 -5.85
CA LEU A 116 -2.67 0.15 -5.18
C LEU A 116 -1.92 1.20 -6.02
N ASN A 117 -1.91 1.06 -7.35
CA ASN A 117 -1.35 2.10 -8.24
C ASN A 117 -2.01 3.45 -7.99
N HIS A 118 -3.35 3.49 -8.03
CA HIS A 118 -4.11 4.70 -7.77
C HIS A 118 -3.86 5.27 -6.36
N LEU A 119 -3.83 4.42 -5.33
CA LEU A 119 -3.55 4.87 -3.97
C LEU A 119 -2.15 5.49 -3.83
N VAL A 120 -1.15 4.96 -4.54
CA VAL A 120 0.20 5.54 -4.56
C VAL A 120 0.22 6.87 -5.31
N GLU A 121 -0.49 7.00 -6.42
CA GLU A 121 -0.67 8.29 -7.11
C GLU A 121 -1.29 9.33 -6.17
N LYS A 122 -2.33 8.97 -5.40
CA LYS A 122 -2.93 9.83 -4.38
C LYS A 122 -1.95 10.23 -3.29
N LEU A 123 -1.10 9.31 -2.81
CA LEU A 123 -0.06 9.63 -1.84
C LEU A 123 0.96 10.63 -2.41
N ILE A 124 1.36 10.47 -3.67
CA ILE A 124 2.28 11.40 -4.35
C ILE A 124 1.63 12.78 -4.51
N GLU A 125 0.34 12.85 -4.81
CA GLU A 125 -0.40 14.11 -4.82
C GLU A 125 -0.46 14.76 -3.43
N PHE A 126 -0.57 13.97 -2.36
CA PHE A 126 -0.55 14.48 -0.98
C PHE A 126 0.83 15.00 -0.57
N ASP A 127 1.89 14.31 -0.99
CA ASP A 127 3.28 14.70 -0.79
C ASP A 127 4.18 14.08 -1.88
N ASN A 128 4.70 14.92 -2.77
CA ASN A 128 5.51 14.48 -3.91
C ASN A 128 6.78 13.69 -3.50
N ARG A 129 7.27 13.84 -2.26
CA ARG A 129 8.43 13.09 -1.77
C ARG A 129 8.18 11.58 -1.70
N VAL A 130 6.91 11.14 -1.70
CA VAL A 130 6.54 9.71 -1.75
C VAL A 130 7.08 9.02 -3.00
N SER A 131 7.21 9.74 -4.13
CA SER A 131 7.75 9.19 -5.38
C SER A 131 9.17 8.62 -5.24
N ALA A 132 9.95 9.07 -4.25
CA ALA A 132 11.28 8.54 -3.96
C ALA A 132 11.29 7.23 -3.13
N TYR A 133 10.12 6.81 -2.63
CA TYR A 133 9.96 5.64 -1.76
C TYR A 133 9.31 4.45 -2.45
N ILE A 134 8.57 4.66 -3.54
CA ILE A 134 7.68 3.64 -4.10
C ILE A 134 7.87 3.60 -5.61
N SER A 135 8.24 2.43 -6.14
CA SER A 135 8.26 2.16 -7.57
C SER A 135 7.51 0.87 -7.89
N PHE A 136 6.94 0.81 -9.10
CA PHE A 136 6.31 -0.39 -9.62
C PHE A 136 7.13 -0.93 -10.79
N GLU A 137 7.41 -2.24 -10.79
CA GLU A 137 8.25 -2.90 -11.79
C GLU A 137 7.69 -4.27 -12.17
N GLU A 138 7.84 -4.68 -13.43
CA GLU A 138 7.44 -6.02 -13.89
C GLU A 138 8.37 -7.12 -13.37
N MET A 139 9.62 -6.77 -13.07
CA MET A 139 10.66 -7.68 -12.60
C MET A 139 11.50 -7.03 -11.52
N LEU A 140 11.56 -7.68 -10.36
CA LEU A 140 12.33 -7.20 -9.21
C LEU A 140 13.81 -7.57 -9.38
N LYS A 141 14.68 -6.57 -9.38
CA LYS A 141 16.14 -6.74 -9.44
C LYS A 141 16.82 -5.74 -8.51
N GLY A 142 17.97 -6.14 -7.95
CA GLY A 142 18.83 -5.23 -7.18
C GLY A 142 18.20 -4.69 -5.89
N CYS A 143 17.21 -5.38 -5.31
CA CYS A 143 16.68 -5.07 -3.99
C CYS A 143 17.56 -5.69 -2.89
N ASP A 144 17.61 -5.05 -1.73
CA ASP A 144 18.37 -5.50 -0.55
C ASP A 144 17.68 -6.65 0.18
N ALA A 145 16.35 -6.75 0.03
CA ALA A 145 15.51 -7.80 0.59
C ALA A 145 14.29 -8.04 -0.32
N TYR A 146 13.67 -9.21 -0.19
CA TYR A 146 12.49 -9.59 -0.99
C TYR A 146 11.41 -10.17 -0.09
N ILE A 147 10.16 -9.76 -0.35
CA ILE A 147 8.94 -10.33 0.21
C ILE A 147 8.12 -10.89 -0.95
N ALA A 148 7.72 -12.16 -0.86
CA ALA A 148 6.82 -12.77 -1.82
C ALA A 148 5.59 -13.29 -1.10
N THR A 149 4.43 -12.68 -1.38
CA THR A 149 3.14 -13.14 -0.85
C THR A 149 2.37 -13.82 -1.97
N GLY A 150 1.98 -15.09 -1.75
CA GLY A 150 1.32 -15.90 -2.77
C GLY A 150 1.35 -17.40 -2.44
N SER A 151 0.80 -18.21 -3.33
CA SER A 151 0.89 -19.68 -3.20
C SER A 151 2.25 -20.19 -3.68
N ASN A 152 2.59 -21.43 -3.28
CA ASN A 152 3.80 -22.15 -3.70
C ASN A 152 3.91 -22.39 -5.22
N ASN A 153 2.96 -21.88 -6.02
CA ASN A 153 2.85 -22.15 -7.45
C ASN A 153 3.08 -20.88 -8.29
N SER A 154 4.08 -20.08 -7.90
CA SER A 154 4.53 -18.94 -8.70
C SER A 154 5.25 -19.47 -9.94
N SER A 155 4.55 -19.47 -11.08
CA SER A 155 5.10 -19.79 -12.41
C SER A 155 5.57 -18.53 -13.12
#